data_AF-A0A010YLK9-F1
#
_entry.id   AF-A0A010YLK9-F1
#
_cell.length_a   1.000
_cell.length_b   1.000
_cell.length_c   1.000
_cell.angle_alpha   90.00
_cell.angle_beta   90.00
_cell.angle_gamma   90.00
#
_symmetry.space_group_name_H-M   'P 1'
#
loop_
_entity.id
_entity.type
_entity.pdbx_description
1 polymer ?
#
loop_
_entity_poly.entity_id
_entity_poly.type
_entity_poly.pdbx_seq_one_letter_code
_entity_poly.pdbx_strand_id
1 'polypeptide(L)' 'MTSHDAPAGAAGPGIWGNLGIWIAFGALFGVVVGGFFDNVGLGVALGPSLGVAAWAVFIGPRLKARRDS' A
#
# COMPACT_ATOMS: atom_id res chain seq x y z
N MET A 1 23.98 -14.02 29.79
CA MET A 1 23.69 -14.75 28.53
C MET A 1 22.19 -15.02 28.48
N THR A 2 21.43 -14.16 27.80
CA THR A 2 20.13 -14.48 27.19
C THR A 2 19.91 -13.43 26.11
N SER A 3 20.50 -13.65 24.93
CA SER A 3 20.11 -12.94 23.73
C SER A 3 18.67 -13.33 23.44
N HIS A 4 17.73 -12.41 23.65
CA HIS A 4 16.41 -12.51 23.06
C HIS A 4 16.54 -12.07 21.60
N ASP A 5 17.01 -12.99 20.77
CA ASP A 5 16.89 -12.87 19.33
C ASP A 5 15.41 -12.98 18.99
N ALA A 6 14.73 -11.84 18.99
CA ALA A 6 13.38 -11.70 18.47
C ALA A 6 13.38 -12.25 17.03
N PRO A 7 12.40 -13.09 16.66
CA PRO A 7 12.43 -13.76 15.36
C PRO A 7 12.48 -12.72 14.25
N ALA A 8 13.57 -12.77 13.46
CA ALA A 8 13.87 -11.92 12.31
C ALA A 8 12.87 -12.06 11.13
N GLY A 9 11.62 -12.44 11.41
CA GLY A 9 10.53 -12.63 10.45
C GLY A 9 9.21 -11.96 10.83
N ALA A 10 9.06 -11.36 12.02
CA ALA A 10 7.76 -10.86 12.50
C ALA A 10 7.40 -9.41 12.10
N ALA A 11 8.31 -8.65 11.51
CA ALA A 11 8.08 -7.24 11.15
C ALA A 11 8.48 -6.91 9.70
N GLY A 12 8.30 -7.86 8.77
CA GLY A 12 8.21 -7.51 7.35
C GLY A 12 6.93 -6.69 7.10
N PRO A 13 6.86 -5.84 6.06
CA PRO A 13 5.67 -5.04 5.76
C PRO A 13 4.39 -5.87 5.49
N GLY A 14 4.44 -7.21 5.58
CA GLY A 14 3.27 -8.08 5.56
C GLY A 14 2.43 -7.88 4.31
N ILE A 15 1.12 -8.06 4.44
CA ILE A 15 0.14 -7.83 3.37
C ILE A 15 0.18 -6.37 2.88
N TRP A 16 0.61 -5.43 3.73
CA TRP A 16 0.73 -4.02 3.43
C TRP A 16 1.91 -3.69 2.50
N GLY A 17 2.91 -4.57 2.39
CA GLY A 17 4.02 -4.42 1.46
C GLY A 17 3.65 -4.71 0.01
N ASN A 18 2.53 -5.39 -0.23
CA ASN A 18 2.11 -5.80 -1.56
C ASN A 18 1.46 -4.63 -2.33
N LEU A 19 2.16 -4.12 -3.33
CA LEU A 19 1.67 -3.06 -4.22
C LEU A 19 0.33 -3.40 -4.90
N GLY A 20 0.11 -4.68 -5.24
CA GLY A 20 -1.13 -5.14 -5.87
C GLY A 20 -2.36 -4.96 -5.00
N ILE A 21 -2.23 -5.14 -3.68
CA ILE A 21 -3.32 -4.90 -2.72
C ILE A 21 -3.68 -3.42 -2.66
N TRP A 22 -2.69 -2.55 -2.71
CA TRP A 22 -2.92 -1.11 -2.73
C TRP A 22 -3.52 -0.63 -4.05
N ILE A 23 -3.11 -1.21 -5.19
CA ILE A 23 -3.73 -0.94 -6.49
C ILE A 23 -5.20 -1.37 -6.48
N ALA A 24 -5.50 -2.58 -6.00
CA ALA A 24 -6.87 -3.09 -5.92
C ALA A 24 -7.74 -2.25 -4.98
N PHE A 25 -7.19 -1.87 -3.82
CA PHE A 25 -7.84 -0.96 -2.88
C PHE A 25 -8.12 0.41 -3.53
N GLY A 26 -7.12 0.99 -4.18
CA GLY A 26 -7.24 2.26 -4.89
C GLY A 26 -8.28 2.19 -6.02
N ALA A 27 -8.30 1.11 -6.80
CA ALA A 27 -9.28 0.90 -7.86
C ALA A 27 -10.71 0.81 -7.32
N LEU A 28 -10.92 0.02 -6.25
CA LEU A 28 -12.23 -0.11 -5.60
C LEU A 28 -12.69 1.22 -5.02
N PHE A 29 -11.80 1.93 -4.31
CA PHE A 29 -12.07 3.26 -3.79
C PHE A 29 -12.42 4.25 -4.90
N GLY A 30 -11.65 4.23 -5.99
CA GLY A 30 -11.91 5.03 -7.18
C GLY A 30 -13.28 4.77 -7.78
N VAL A 31 -13.69 3.51 -7.93
CA VAL A 31 -15.03 3.15 -8.42
C VAL A 31 -16.13 3.65 -7.48
N VAL A 32 -15.96 3.50 -6.16
CA VAL A 32 -16.94 3.96 -5.17
C VAL A 32 -17.09 5.48 -5.19
N VAL A 33 -15.98 6.22 -5.16
CA VAL A 33 -15.98 7.69 -5.20
C VAL A 33 -16.47 8.20 -6.56
N GLY A 34 -16.03 7.57 -7.65
CA GLY A 34 -16.50 7.89 -8.99
C GLY A 34 -18.01 7.66 -9.12
N GLY A 35 -18.54 6.56 -8.59
CA GLY A 35 -19.98 6.29 -8.54
C GLY A 35 -20.75 7.32 -7.72
N PHE A 36 -20.19 7.76 -6.58
CA PHE A 36 -20.80 8.83 -5.77
C PHE A 36 -20.93 10.16 -6.53
N PHE A 37 -19.97 10.48 -7.39
CA PHE A 37 -19.98 11.68 -8.22
C PHE A 37 -20.64 11.49 -9.60
N ASP A 38 -21.31 10.36 -9.84
CA ASP A 38 -21.85 9.96 -11.16
C ASP A 38 -20.78 9.98 -12.28
N ASN A 39 -19.52 9.83 -11.90
CA ASN A 39 -18.36 9.85 -12.79
C ASN A 39 -17.40 8.69 -12.46
N VAL A 40 -17.92 7.47 -12.67
CA VAL A 40 -17.18 6.21 -12.46
C VAL A 40 -15.92 6.15 -13.33
N GLY A 41 -15.95 6.73 -14.54
CA GLY A 41 -14.80 6.75 -15.44
C GLY A 41 -13.59 7.47 -14.85
N LEU A 42 -13.80 8.63 -14.23
CA LEU A 42 -12.75 9.38 -13.54
C LEU A 42 -12.26 8.63 -12.29
N GLY A 43 -13.18 7.98 -11.57
CA GLY A 43 -12.87 7.11 -10.45
C GLY A 43 -11.97 5.93 -10.81
N VAL A 44 -12.27 5.22 -11.90
CA VAL A 44 -11.46 4.10 -12.41
C VAL A 44 -10.11 4.55 -12.92
N ALA A 45 -10.04 5.73 -13.55
CA ALA A 45 -8.79 6.28 -14.08
C ALA A 45 -7.82 6.68 -12.95
N LEU A 46 -8.32 7.30 -11.88
CA LEU A 46 -7.48 7.82 -10.79
C LEU A 46 -7.28 6.83 -9.63
N GLY A 47 -8.22 5.91 -9.43
CA GLY A 47 -8.22 4.97 -8.31
C GLY A 47 -6.92 4.16 -8.19
N PRO A 48 -6.50 3.42 -9.22
CA PRO A 48 -5.25 2.65 -9.20
C PRO A 48 -4.03 3.53 -8.89
N SER A 49 -3.95 4.73 -9.48
CA SER A 49 -2.86 5.69 -9.27
C SER A 49 -2.80 6.19 -7.84
N LEU A 50 -3.95 6.46 -7.22
CA LEU A 50 -4.05 6.82 -5.80
C LEU A 50 -3.61 5.67 -4.89
N GLY A 51 -3.97 4.44 -5.24
CA GLY A 51 -3.50 3.23 -4.56
C GLY A 51 -1.97 3.11 -4.57
N VAL A 52 -1.34 3.30 -5.73
CA VAL A 52 0.13 3.30 -5.86
C VAL A 52 0.78 4.44 -5.09
N ALA A 53 0.21 5.66 -5.17
CA ALA A 53 0.75 6.81 -4.45
C ALA A 53 0.71 6.59 -2.92
N ALA A 54 -0.39 6.05 -2.41
CA ALA A 54 -0.51 5.73 -0.99
C ALA A 54 0.49 4.64 -0.58
N TRP A 55 0.65 3.58 -1.38
CA TRP A 55 1.69 2.58 -1.13
C TRP A 55 3.09 3.20 -1.08
N ALA A 56 3.43 4.07 -2.03
CA ALA A 56 4.75 4.71 -2.08
C ALA A 56 5.02 5.58 -0.83
N VAL A 57 4.02 6.29 -0.34
CA VAL A 57 4.14 7.14 0.86
C VAL A 57 4.30 6.32 2.13
N PHE A 58 3.51 5.24 2.29
CA PHE A 58 3.53 4.44 3.51
C PHE A 58 4.63 3.37 3.50
N ILE A 59 4.87 2.69 2.38
CA ILE A 59 5.78 1.56 2.30
C ILE A 59 7.16 1.99 1.80
N GLY A 60 7.27 3.00 0.94
CA GLY A 60 8.55 3.51 0.44
C GLY A 60 9.58 3.82 1.55
N PRO A 61 9.21 4.57 2.61
CA PRO A 61 10.12 4.84 3.72
C PRO A 61 10.52 3.58 4.50
N ARG A 62 9.60 2.62 4.66
CA ARG A 62 9.82 1.36 5.38
C ARG A 62 10.74 0.41 4.62
N LEU A 63 10.66 0.44 3.29
CA LEU A 63 11.52 -0.34 2.39
C LEU A 63 12.94 0.24 2.35
N LYS A 64 13.07 1.57 2.32
CA LYS A 64 14.36 2.27 2.30
C LYS A 64 15.14 2.06 3.60
N ALA A 65 14.49 2.24 4.76
CA ALA A 65 15.13 2.01 6.06
C ALA A 65 15.65 0.58 6.25
N ARG A 66 15.06 -0.41 5.57
CA ARG A 66 15.51 -1.82 5.59
C ARG A 66 16.67 -2.12 4.65
N ARG A 67 16.87 -1.30 3.61
CA ARG A 67 18.01 -1.45 2.68
C ARG A 67 19.30 -0.87 3.25
N ASP A 68 19.17 0.10 4.16
CA ASP A 68 20.27 0.85 4.76
C ASP A 68 20.71 0.29 6.15
N SER A 69 20.12 -0.83 6.61
CA SER A 69 20.52 -1.58 7.83
C SER A 69 21.16 -2.92 7.46
#